data_AF-A0A3R7QPN2-F1
#
_entry.id   AF-A0A3R7QPN2-F1
#
_cell.length_a   1.000
_cell.length_b   1.000
_cell.length_c   1.000
_cell.angle_alpha   90.00
_cell.angle_beta   90.00
_cell.angle_gamma   90.00
#
_symmetry.space_group_name_H-M   'P 1'
#
loop_
_entity.id
_entity.type
_entity.pdbx_description
1 polymer ?
#
loop_
_entity_poly.entity_id
_entity_poly.type
_entity_poly.pdbx_seq_one_letter_code
_entity_poly.pdbx_strand_id
1 'polypeptide(L)'
;MLVHSHRWRSEDVSSLGVPRTCLLSSDVSSLAFEDVSSLAFRDVNLEYLEFHGHGILSLDHNNISKIAVGAITGLGDGDVYLNENSLTVLDEDVFGAFLSAGATLEIDDNPLGCGCEIAWLVTNSAYMSLISPGASCYDGELLANLDPTIYEDFC
;
A
#
# COMPACT_ATOMS: atom_id res chain seq x y z
N MET A 1 32.13 -15.95 18.21
CA MET A 1 31.10 -16.06 19.27
C MET A 1 29.81 -15.54 18.65
N LEU A 2 28.99 -16.47 18.16
CA LEU A 2 27.80 -16.20 17.34
C LEU A 2 26.63 -15.81 18.23
N VAL A 3 26.04 -14.63 17.98
CA VAL A 3 24.81 -14.17 18.63
C VAL A 3 23.66 -14.97 18.01
N HIS A 4 22.96 -15.76 18.83
CA HIS A 4 21.82 -16.57 18.42
C HIS A 4 20.59 -15.66 18.28
N SER A 5 19.90 -15.73 17.13
CA SER A 5 18.57 -15.16 16.98
C SER A 5 17.56 -16.01 17.74
N HIS A 6 16.79 -15.39 18.64
CA HIS A 6 15.73 -16.06 19.35
C HIS A 6 14.50 -16.16 18.46
N ARG A 7 14.18 -17.41 18.07
CA ARG A 7 12.95 -17.80 17.39
C ARG A 7 11.83 -17.92 18.44
N TRP A 8 10.92 -16.97 18.50
CA TRP A 8 9.73 -17.08 19.33
C TRP A 8 8.74 -18.04 18.67
N ARG A 9 8.22 -19.04 19.41
CA ARG A 9 7.14 -19.92 18.92
C ARG A 9 5.80 -19.27 19.24
N SER A 10 4.79 -19.55 18.41
CA SER A 10 3.44 -18.95 18.49
C SER A 10 2.74 -19.09 19.86
N GLU A 11 3.22 -19.99 20.71
CA GLU A 11 2.69 -20.24 22.05
C GLU A 11 3.03 -19.10 23.04
N ASP A 12 4.13 -18.36 22.83
CA ASP A 12 4.58 -17.30 23.77
C ASP A 12 3.74 -16.01 23.71
N VAL A 13 3.05 -15.76 22.58
CA VAL A 13 2.29 -14.52 22.32
C VAL A 13 0.93 -14.49 23.04
N SER A 14 0.47 -15.65 23.53
CA SER A 14 -0.78 -15.77 24.29
C SER A 14 -0.75 -15.11 25.67
N SER A 15 0.43 -14.72 26.16
CA SER A 15 0.63 -14.11 27.50
C SER A 15 0.54 -12.57 27.53
N LEU A 16 0.50 -11.91 26.37
CA LEU A 16 0.58 -10.44 26.25
C LEU A 16 -0.78 -9.73 26.08
N GLY A 17 -1.90 -10.44 26.19
CA GLY A 17 -3.23 -9.82 26.13
C GLY A 17 -3.62 -9.25 24.76
N VAL A 18 -2.90 -9.62 23.69
CA VAL A 18 -3.22 -9.23 22.31
C VAL A 18 -4.40 -10.10 21.83
N PRO A 19 -5.47 -9.52 21.24
CA PRO A 19 -6.57 -10.30 20.68
C PRO A 19 -6.05 -11.27 19.60
N ARG A 20 -6.58 -12.50 19.57
CA ARG A 20 -6.08 -13.61 18.74
C ARG A 20 -6.41 -13.47 17.23
N THR A 21 -6.51 -12.26 16.73
CA THR A 21 -6.83 -11.95 15.33
C THR A 21 -5.73 -11.04 14.80
N CYS A 22 -5.07 -11.48 13.72
CA CYS A 22 -3.90 -10.86 13.07
C CYS A 22 -2.52 -11.20 13.66
N LEU A 23 -2.22 -12.49 13.75
CA LEU A 23 -0.85 -12.97 13.56
C LEU A 23 -0.87 -13.96 12.38
N LEU A 24 -0.60 -13.48 11.17
CA LEU A 24 -0.33 -14.35 10.02
C LEU A 24 1.18 -14.37 9.79
N SER A 25 1.85 -15.21 10.59
CA SER A 25 3.27 -15.52 10.43
C SER A 25 3.43 -16.57 9.32
N SER A 26 4.26 -16.22 8.34
CA SER A 26 5.13 -17.12 7.54
C SER A 26 4.52 -18.42 7.02
N ASP A 27 4.21 -18.43 5.71
CA ASP A 27 3.92 -19.57 4.81
C ASP A 27 2.58 -19.43 4.04
N VAL A 28 2.21 -18.21 3.66
CA VAL A 28 1.14 -18.00 2.67
C VAL A 28 1.68 -17.12 1.55
N SER A 29 2.40 -17.73 0.62
CA SER A 29 2.85 -17.09 -0.63
C SER A 29 1.70 -16.73 -1.59
N SER A 30 0.47 -16.60 -1.08
CA SER A 30 -0.68 -16.01 -1.74
C SER A 30 -1.79 -15.80 -0.69
N LEU A 31 -1.84 -14.64 -0.03
CA LEU A 31 -3.09 -14.22 0.62
C LEU A 31 -4.01 -13.65 -0.46
N ALA A 32 -4.59 -14.53 -1.28
CA ALA A 32 -5.75 -14.18 -2.08
C ALA A 32 -6.96 -14.14 -1.13
N PHE A 33 -7.32 -12.95 -0.65
CA PHE A 33 -8.62 -12.77 -0.04
C PHE A 33 -9.65 -12.82 -1.17
N GLU A 34 -10.30 -13.97 -1.37
CA GLU A 34 -11.30 -14.17 -2.43
C GLU A 34 -12.53 -13.25 -2.29
N ASP A 35 -12.70 -12.59 -1.14
CA ASP A 35 -13.73 -11.58 -0.94
C ASP A 35 -13.44 -10.70 0.29
N VAL A 36 -12.64 -9.64 0.11
CA VAL A 36 -12.39 -8.61 1.16
C VAL A 36 -13.49 -7.55 1.21
N SER A 37 -14.48 -7.61 0.30
CA SER A 37 -15.62 -6.67 0.28
C SER A 37 -16.49 -6.73 1.54
N SER A 38 -16.28 -7.74 2.38
CA SER A 38 -16.93 -7.90 3.69
C SER A 38 -16.20 -7.22 4.85
N LEU A 39 -15.01 -6.66 4.63
CA LEU A 39 -14.28 -5.91 5.63
C LEU A 39 -14.60 -4.43 5.47
N ALA A 40 -15.78 -4.04 5.97
CA ALA A 40 -16.18 -2.65 6.15
C ALA A 40 -15.26 -1.93 7.16
N PHE A 41 -13.99 -1.72 6.81
CA PHE A 41 -13.03 -0.95 7.57
C PHE A 41 -13.20 0.51 7.18
N ARG A 42 -14.10 1.17 7.91
CA ARG A 42 -14.29 2.62 7.87
C ARG A 42 -13.03 3.41 8.23
N ASP A 43 -12.02 2.74 8.81
CA ASP A 43 -10.65 3.21 8.99
C ASP A 43 -9.75 1.96 9.02
N VAL A 44 -8.86 1.82 8.04
CA VAL A 44 -7.90 0.70 8.02
C VAL A 44 -6.74 1.04 8.97
N ASN A 45 -6.96 0.83 10.27
CA ASN A 45 -5.87 0.61 11.22
C ASN A 45 -5.38 -0.84 11.07
N LEU A 46 -4.71 -1.14 9.95
CA LEU A 46 -3.96 -2.38 9.81
C LEU A 46 -2.76 -2.29 10.74
N GLU A 47 -2.90 -2.84 11.95
CA GLU A 47 -1.74 -3.19 12.76
C GLU A 47 -1.04 -4.38 12.07
N TYR A 48 -0.21 -4.03 11.09
CA TYR A 48 0.91 -4.79 10.50
C TYR A 48 0.55 -6.04 9.66
N LEU A 49 0.60 -5.90 8.33
CA LEU A 49 0.72 -7.00 7.37
C LEU A 49 2.18 -7.11 6.90
N GLU A 50 2.80 -8.27 7.06
CA GLU A 50 4.17 -8.54 6.61
C GLU A 50 4.20 -9.66 5.58
N PHE A 51 4.78 -9.37 4.42
CA PHE A 51 5.04 -10.32 3.34
C PHE A 51 6.54 -10.69 3.31
N HIS A 52 6.89 -11.79 2.64
CA HIS A 52 8.27 -12.23 2.50
C HIS A 52 8.59 -12.53 1.02
N GLY A 53 8.45 -11.51 0.16
CA GLY A 53 8.67 -11.61 -1.30
C GLY A 53 7.44 -11.18 -2.10
N HIS A 54 7.46 -11.43 -3.42
CA HIS A 54 6.36 -11.08 -4.34
C HIS A 54 5.01 -11.62 -3.83
N GLY A 55 4.05 -10.72 -3.64
CA GLY A 55 2.70 -11.04 -3.19
C GLY A 55 1.64 -10.20 -3.90
N ILE A 56 0.40 -10.62 -3.81
CA ILE A 56 -0.76 -9.85 -4.27
C ILE A 56 -1.53 -9.41 -3.03
N LEU A 57 -1.79 -8.12 -2.92
CA LEU A 57 -2.67 -7.53 -1.90
C LEU A 57 -3.82 -6.82 -2.62
N SER A 58 -4.99 -7.44 -2.65
CA SER A 58 -6.21 -6.79 -3.15
C SER A 58 -7.02 -6.21 -2.01
N LEU A 59 -7.37 -4.93 -2.15
CA LEU A 59 -8.16 -4.10 -1.24
C LEU A 59 -9.16 -3.23 -2.04
N ASP A 60 -9.48 -3.63 -3.28
CA ASP A 60 -10.40 -2.91 -4.16
C ASP A 60 -11.81 -2.79 -3.57
N HIS A 61 -12.60 -1.82 -4.04
CA HIS A 61 -14.02 -1.65 -3.71
C HIS A 61 -14.27 -1.52 -2.20
N ASN A 62 -13.41 -0.76 -1.52
CA ASN A 62 -13.55 -0.47 -0.09
C ASN A 62 -13.78 1.04 0.12
N ASN A 63 -13.76 1.48 1.38
CA ASN A 63 -13.88 2.90 1.73
C ASN A 63 -12.60 3.41 2.41
N ILE A 64 -11.45 2.92 1.94
CA ILE A 64 -10.14 3.27 2.50
C ILE A 64 -9.83 4.71 2.12
N SER A 65 -9.63 5.56 3.11
CA SER A 65 -9.26 6.96 2.90
C SER A 65 -7.81 7.26 3.24
N LYS A 66 -7.17 6.37 4.03
CA LYS A 66 -5.78 6.47 4.48
C LYS A 66 -5.22 5.07 4.74
N ILE A 67 -3.93 4.92 4.55
CA ILE A 67 -3.14 3.76 4.95
C ILE A 67 -2.04 4.30 5.87
N ALA A 68 -1.82 3.66 7.03
CA ALA A 68 -0.79 4.11 7.96
C ALA A 68 0.61 3.70 7.48
N VAL A 69 1.61 4.53 7.78
CA VAL A 69 3.03 4.21 7.51
C VAL A 69 3.41 2.90 8.17
N GLY A 70 4.01 2.00 7.40
CA GLY A 70 4.41 0.67 7.87
C GLY A 70 3.26 -0.30 8.16
N ALA A 71 2.01 0.04 7.83
CA ALA A 71 0.88 -0.88 7.97
C ALA A 71 1.03 -2.13 7.10
N ILE A 72 1.72 -2.01 5.97
CA ILE A 72 2.01 -3.10 5.02
C ILE A 72 3.50 -3.05 4.72
N THR A 73 4.21 -4.16 4.92
CA THR A 73 5.66 -4.26 4.69
C THR A 73 6.03 -5.59 4.04
N GLY A 74 7.20 -5.64 3.40
CA GLY A 74 7.80 -6.89 2.90
C GLY A 74 7.20 -7.46 1.59
N LEU A 75 6.32 -6.71 0.91
CA LEU A 75 5.62 -7.15 -0.32
C LEU A 75 6.55 -7.34 -1.54
N GLY A 76 7.76 -6.78 -1.51
CA GLY A 76 8.70 -6.86 -2.64
C GLY A 76 8.14 -6.19 -3.90
N ASP A 77 8.38 -6.82 -5.05
CA ASP A 77 7.94 -6.42 -6.39
C ASP A 77 6.52 -6.93 -6.74
N GLY A 78 5.65 -7.03 -5.73
CA GLY A 78 4.29 -7.56 -5.87
C GLY A 78 3.25 -6.60 -6.46
N ASP A 79 1.97 -6.96 -6.35
CA ASP A 79 0.86 -6.16 -6.87
C ASP A 79 -0.07 -5.71 -5.73
N VAL A 80 -0.39 -4.42 -5.69
CA VAL A 80 -1.34 -3.85 -4.73
C VAL A 80 -2.53 -3.29 -5.49
N TYR A 81 -3.72 -3.82 -5.20
CA TYR A 81 -4.96 -3.35 -5.79
C TYR A 81 -5.78 -2.56 -4.76
N LEU A 82 -6.05 -1.30 -5.07
CA LEU A 82 -6.70 -0.29 -4.23
C LEU A 82 -7.75 0.49 -5.03
N ASN A 83 -8.22 -0.06 -6.14
CA ASN A 83 -9.21 0.61 -6.99
C ASN A 83 -10.52 0.85 -6.24
N GLU A 84 -11.29 1.84 -6.65
CA GLU A 84 -12.61 2.13 -6.09
C GLU A 84 -12.57 2.30 -4.56
N ASN A 85 -11.69 3.19 -4.10
CA ASN A 85 -11.55 3.57 -2.70
C ASN A 85 -11.77 5.08 -2.51
N SER A 86 -11.39 5.63 -1.36
CA SER A 86 -11.56 7.05 -1.02
C SER A 86 -10.22 7.73 -0.71
N LEU A 87 -9.12 7.24 -1.30
CA LEU A 87 -7.81 7.84 -1.13
C LEU A 87 -7.82 9.23 -1.77
N THR A 88 -7.38 10.22 -1.00
CA THR A 88 -7.27 11.61 -1.45
C THR A 88 -5.83 12.08 -1.53
N VAL A 89 -4.90 11.37 -0.90
CA VAL A 89 -3.47 11.70 -0.87
C VAL A 89 -2.67 10.40 -0.97
N LEU A 90 -1.65 10.40 -1.82
CA LEU A 90 -0.65 9.34 -1.88
C LEU A 90 0.57 9.76 -1.06
N ASP A 91 0.59 9.38 0.22
CA ASP A 91 1.68 9.68 1.14
C ASP A 91 2.96 8.93 0.74
N GLU A 92 4.06 9.66 0.52
CA GLU A 92 5.34 9.08 0.10
C GLU A 92 5.87 8.05 1.11
N ASP A 93 5.68 8.30 2.42
CA ASP A 93 6.16 7.39 3.49
C ASP A 93 5.42 6.03 3.46
N VAL A 94 4.25 5.97 2.82
CA VAL A 94 3.46 4.76 2.63
C VAL A 94 3.75 4.13 1.28
N PHE A 95 3.49 4.87 0.20
CA PHE A 95 3.48 4.32 -1.16
C PHE A 95 4.88 4.27 -1.79
N GLY A 96 5.79 5.15 -1.38
CA GLY A 96 7.19 5.11 -1.81
C GLY A 96 7.87 3.80 -1.41
N ALA A 97 7.49 3.22 -0.26
CA ALA A 97 7.99 1.91 0.15
C ALA A 97 7.60 0.80 -0.84
N PHE A 98 6.36 0.76 -1.32
CA PHE A 98 5.91 -0.21 -2.33
C PHE A 98 6.65 -0.02 -3.67
N LEU A 99 6.67 1.22 -4.16
CA LEU A 99 7.23 1.54 -5.47
C LEU A 99 8.75 1.36 -5.51
N SER A 100 9.45 1.67 -4.41
CA SER A 100 10.89 1.41 -4.28
C SER A 100 11.22 -0.09 -4.25
N ALA A 101 10.30 -0.93 -3.81
CA ALA A 101 10.41 -2.38 -3.85
C ALA A 101 10.03 -2.97 -5.22
N GLY A 102 9.50 -2.16 -6.13
CA GLY A 102 9.09 -2.55 -7.49
C GLY A 102 7.63 -2.98 -7.60
N ALA A 103 6.81 -2.75 -6.57
CA ALA A 103 5.42 -3.16 -6.60
C ALA A 103 4.59 -2.31 -7.57
N THR A 104 3.64 -2.94 -8.25
CA THR A 104 2.63 -2.23 -9.04
C THR A 104 1.48 -1.78 -8.15
N LEU A 105 0.92 -0.60 -8.43
CA LEU A 105 -0.20 -0.03 -7.67
C LEU A 105 -1.37 0.25 -8.61
N GLU A 106 -2.46 -0.47 -8.42
CA GLU A 106 -3.73 -0.23 -9.08
C GLU A 106 -4.60 0.64 -8.18
N ILE A 107 -4.79 1.91 -8.55
CA ILE A 107 -5.42 2.94 -7.70
C ILE A 107 -6.51 3.73 -8.44
N ASP A 108 -7.06 3.16 -9.50
CA ASP A 108 -8.11 3.76 -10.30
C ASP A 108 -9.35 4.06 -9.44
N ASP A 109 -10.17 5.03 -9.88
CA ASP A 109 -11.40 5.42 -9.18
C ASP A 109 -11.20 5.82 -7.69
N ASN A 110 -10.08 6.47 -7.39
CA ASN A 110 -9.86 7.19 -6.13
C ASN A 110 -9.89 8.71 -6.36
N PRO A 111 -10.47 9.52 -5.46
CA PRO A 111 -10.54 10.98 -5.60
C PRO A 111 -9.22 11.66 -5.21
N LEU A 112 -8.14 11.36 -5.94
CA LEU A 112 -6.79 11.81 -5.61
C LEU A 112 -6.64 13.34 -5.75
N GLY A 113 -6.02 13.96 -4.75
CA GLY A 113 -5.45 15.29 -4.87
C GLY A 113 -4.16 15.24 -5.68
N CYS A 114 -4.02 16.14 -6.65
CA CYS A 114 -2.86 16.24 -7.53
C CYS A 114 -2.09 17.57 -7.36
N GLY A 115 -2.10 18.11 -6.15
CA GLY A 115 -1.25 19.26 -5.78
C GLY A 115 0.19 18.83 -5.51
N CYS A 116 0.96 19.68 -4.80
CA CYS A 116 2.37 19.38 -4.51
C CYS A 116 2.59 18.09 -3.69
N GLU A 117 1.56 17.59 -3.01
CA GLU A 117 1.62 16.33 -2.26
C GLU A 117 1.94 15.10 -3.11
N ILE A 118 1.67 15.12 -4.42
CA ILE A 118 1.99 14.01 -5.34
C ILE A 118 3.26 14.25 -6.16
N ALA A 119 3.99 15.36 -5.93
CA ALA A 119 5.16 15.74 -6.71
C ALA A 119 6.25 14.64 -6.72
N TRP A 120 6.44 13.95 -5.59
CA TRP A 120 7.39 12.84 -5.45
C TRP A 120 7.14 11.70 -6.44
N LEU A 121 5.86 11.47 -6.77
CA LEU A 121 5.44 10.44 -7.72
C LEU A 121 5.56 10.96 -9.15
N VAL A 122 4.97 12.12 -9.44
CA VAL A 122 4.91 12.67 -10.82
C VAL A 122 6.31 12.97 -11.38
N THR A 123 7.22 13.46 -10.55
CA THR A 123 8.61 13.76 -10.97
C THR A 123 9.51 12.52 -11.05
N ASN A 124 9.00 11.34 -10.63
CA ASN A 124 9.73 10.08 -10.70
C ASN A 124 9.13 9.15 -11.76
N SER A 125 9.71 9.16 -12.96
CA SER A 125 9.23 8.36 -14.08
C SER A 125 9.30 6.85 -13.84
N ALA A 126 10.21 6.37 -12.99
CA ALA A 126 10.27 4.95 -12.63
C ALA A 126 9.05 4.57 -11.78
N TYR A 127 8.69 5.41 -10.80
CA TYR A 127 7.50 5.19 -9.97
C TYR A 127 6.21 5.34 -10.77
N MET A 128 6.11 6.36 -11.63
CA MET A 128 4.95 6.52 -12.54
C MET A 128 4.71 5.30 -13.42
N SER A 129 5.77 4.57 -13.81
CA SER A 129 5.62 3.36 -14.64
C SER A 129 5.00 2.15 -13.92
N LEU A 130 4.90 2.22 -12.58
CA LEU A 130 4.31 1.19 -11.72
C LEU A 130 2.88 1.51 -11.29
N ILE A 131 2.36 2.69 -11.64
CA ILE A 131 1.00 3.11 -11.34
C ILE A 131 0.06 2.69 -12.47
N SER A 132 -1.15 2.28 -12.10
CA SER A 132 -2.21 1.97 -13.07
C SER A 132 -2.48 3.13 -14.04
N PRO A 133 -2.64 2.85 -15.35
CA PRO A 133 -2.86 3.90 -16.35
C PRO A 133 -4.16 4.70 -16.16
N GLY A 134 -5.14 4.16 -15.44
CA GLY A 134 -6.42 4.81 -15.16
C GLY A 134 -6.40 5.74 -13.95
N ALA A 135 -5.28 5.78 -13.20
CA ALA A 135 -5.16 6.63 -12.03
C ALA A 135 -5.37 8.10 -12.42
N SER A 136 -6.26 8.78 -11.72
CA SER A 136 -6.66 10.14 -12.03
C SER A 136 -6.86 10.99 -10.79
N CYS A 137 -6.71 12.29 -10.99
CA CYS A 137 -7.07 13.33 -10.05
C CYS A 137 -8.59 13.36 -9.83
N TYR A 138 -9.02 13.96 -8.73
CA TYR A 138 -10.44 14.08 -8.38
C TYR A 138 -11.31 14.80 -9.44
N ASP A 139 -10.69 15.57 -10.35
CA ASP A 139 -11.34 16.26 -11.46
C ASP A 139 -11.30 15.47 -12.79
N GLY A 140 -10.72 14.27 -12.79
CA GLY A 140 -10.64 13.36 -13.92
C GLY A 140 -9.39 13.51 -14.79
N GLU A 141 -8.45 14.40 -14.45
CA GLU A 141 -7.16 14.45 -15.13
C GLU A 141 -6.34 13.18 -14.81
N LEU A 142 -5.90 12.44 -15.82
CA LEU A 142 -5.06 11.26 -15.61
C LEU A 142 -3.70 11.67 -15.05
N LEU A 143 -3.16 10.91 -14.08
CA LEU A 143 -1.82 11.15 -13.53
C LEU A 143 -0.75 11.13 -14.62
N ALA A 144 -0.92 10.26 -15.62
CA ALA A 144 -0.01 10.15 -16.77
C ALA A 144 0.03 11.41 -17.67
N ASN A 145 -0.95 12.30 -17.55
CA ASN A 145 -1.01 13.55 -18.31
C ASN A 145 -0.44 14.75 -17.55
N LEU A 146 -0.14 14.60 -16.25
CA LEU A 146 0.44 15.65 -15.44
C LEU A 146 1.85 15.98 -15.95
N ASP A 147 2.14 17.27 -16.12
CA ASP A 147 3.45 17.74 -16.56
C ASP A 147 4.42 17.80 -15.37
N PRO A 148 5.46 16.93 -15.32
CA PRO A 148 6.39 16.89 -14.19
C PRO A 148 7.15 18.20 -14.01
N THR A 149 7.36 19.00 -15.06
CA THR A 149 8.08 20.27 -14.94
C THR A 149 7.33 21.29 -14.08
N ILE A 150 5.99 21.25 -14.08
CA ILE A 150 5.18 22.10 -13.20
C ILE A 150 5.44 21.75 -11.73
N TYR A 151 5.60 20.48 -11.40
CA TYR A 151 5.89 20.05 -10.03
C TYR A 151 7.33 20.36 -9.63
N GLU A 152 8.30 20.22 -10.53
CA GLU A 152 9.71 20.56 -10.26
C GLU A 152 9.94 22.06 -10.03
N ASP A 153 9.17 22.92 -10.71
CA ASP A 153 9.36 24.38 -10.63
C ASP A 153 8.59 25.03 -9.47
N PHE A 154 7.47 24.43 -9.05
CA PHE A 154 6.52 25.05 -8.11
C PHE A 154 6.28 24.26 -6.82
N CYS A 155 6.88 23.07 -6.70
CA CYS A 155 6.99 22.27 -5.49
C CYS A 155 8.50 21.99 -5.25
#